data_AF-A0A919I6U9-F1
#
_entry.id   AF-A0A919I6U9-F1
#
_cell.length_a   1.000
_cell.length_b   1.000
_cell.length_c   1.000
_cell.angle_alpha   90.00
_cell.angle_beta   90.00
_cell.angle_gamma   90.00
#
_symmetry.space_group_name_H-M   'P 1'
#
loop_
_entity.id
_entity.type
_entity.pdbx_description
1 polymer ?
#
loop_
_entity_poly.entity_id
_entity_poly.type
_entity_poly.pdbx_seq_one_letter_code
_entity_poly.pdbx_strand_id
1 'polypeptide(L)'
;MNFYFKFAVLIPKTMELSEFVSAFSSQFEQTDPSLVIGSTDYKNLDEWDSLIALSVIALADEQYGVTLTGDDIRNAVTVSDLFERIKALKK
;
A
#
# COMPACT_ATOMS: atom_id res chain seq x y z
N MET A 1 29.29 -11.14 -26.24
CA MET A 1 28.28 -10.11 -25.96
C MET A 1 27.74 -10.44 -24.58
N ASN A 2 28.16 -9.69 -23.57
CA ASN A 2 28.05 -10.12 -22.17
C ASN A 2 26.60 -10.32 -21.73
N PHE A 3 26.40 -11.48 -21.13
CA PHE A 3 25.28 -11.90 -20.31
C PHE A 3 25.11 -11.00 -19.08
N TYR A 4 23.97 -11.21 -18.39
CA TYR A 4 23.50 -10.62 -17.13
C TYR A 4 22.72 -9.29 -17.31
N PHE A 5 21.55 -9.05 -16.72
CA PHE A 5 21.01 -9.55 -15.46
C PHE A 5 19.49 -9.74 -15.51
N LYS A 6 19.09 -10.92 -15.05
CA LYS A 6 17.81 -11.25 -14.44
C LYS A 6 17.59 -10.36 -13.21
N PHE A 7 16.95 -9.20 -13.37
CA PHE A 7 16.24 -8.54 -12.27
C PHE A 7 14.75 -8.91 -12.44
N ALA A 8 14.32 -10.08 -11.98
CA ALA A 8 13.44 -10.03 -10.81
C ALA A 8 13.79 -8.80 -9.97
N VAL A 9 12.99 -7.76 -10.10
CA VAL A 9 13.09 -6.57 -9.26
C VAL A 9 12.80 -7.05 -7.84
N LEU A 10 13.85 -7.50 -7.16
CA LEU A 10 13.86 -7.60 -5.71
C LEU A 10 13.94 -6.15 -5.25
N ILE A 11 12.80 -5.45 -5.26
CA ILE A 11 12.64 -4.25 -4.45
C ILE A 11 12.94 -4.75 -3.03
N PRO A 12 14.01 -4.27 -2.37
CA PRO A 12 14.20 -4.59 -0.97
C PRO A 12 12.92 -4.16 -0.26
N LYS A 13 12.20 -5.07 0.43
CA LYS A 13 11.02 -4.73 1.24
C LYS A 13 11.48 -3.75 2.33
N THR A 14 11.50 -2.47 2.04
CA THR A 14 11.90 -1.44 2.99
C THR A 14 10.64 -0.83 3.59
N MET A 15 10.77 -0.32 4.81
CA MET A 15 9.66 0.30 5.51
C MET A 15 9.56 1.78 5.07
N GLU A 16 9.44 1.98 3.77
CA GLU A 16 9.40 3.28 3.10
C GLU A 16 8.01 3.60 2.56
N LEU A 17 7.60 4.86 2.73
CA LEU A 17 6.27 5.32 2.32
C LEU A 17 6.08 5.21 0.80
N SER A 18 7.11 5.49 0.01
CA SER A 18 7.03 5.45 -1.46
C SER A 18 6.73 4.05 -2.00
N GLU A 19 7.29 3.02 -1.37
CA GLU A 19 7.01 1.62 -1.74
C GLU A 19 5.58 1.25 -1.38
N PHE A 20 5.13 1.66 -0.18
CA PHE A 20 3.75 1.45 0.23
C PHE A 20 2.76 2.15 -0.69
N VAL A 21 3.00 3.41 -1.04
CA VAL A 21 2.17 4.17 -1.98
C VAL A 21 2.09 3.47 -3.32
N SER A 22 3.22 2.99 -3.86
CA SER A 22 3.23 2.23 -5.11
C SER A 22 2.40 0.94 -5.01
N ALA A 23 2.55 0.19 -3.93
CA ALA A 23 1.83 -1.07 -3.73
C ALA A 23 0.33 -0.85 -3.41
N PHE A 24 0.00 0.25 -2.76
CA PHE A 24 -1.36 0.68 -2.48
C PHE A 24 -2.06 1.10 -3.78
N SER A 25 -1.39 1.92 -4.60
CA SER A 25 -1.91 2.33 -5.90
C SER A 25 -2.18 1.17 -6.86
N SER A 26 -1.43 0.07 -6.74
CA SER A 26 -1.63 -1.11 -7.57
C SER A 26 -2.87 -1.92 -7.22
N GLN A 27 -3.57 -1.57 -6.13
CA GLN A 27 -4.85 -2.19 -5.79
C GLN A 27 -6.00 -1.63 -6.64
N PHE A 28 -5.80 -0.47 -7.26
CA PHE A 28 -6.77 0.21 -8.09
C PHE A 28 -6.52 -0.13 -9.57
N GLU A 29 -7.59 -0.37 -10.34
CA GLU A 29 -7.48 -0.76 -11.75
C GLU A 29 -7.60 0.45 -12.68
N GLN A 30 -8.40 1.45 -12.30
CA GLN A 30 -8.75 2.60 -13.14
C GLN A 30 -8.08 3.91 -12.69
N THR A 31 -7.65 3.98 -11.43
CA THR A 31 -6.97 5.13 -10.84
C THR A 31 -5.52 5.17 -11.29
N ASP A 32 -5.09 6.30 -11.85
CA ASP A 32 -3.69 6.51 -12.23
C ASP A 32 -2.79 6.45 -10.98
N PRO A 33 -1.82 5.52 -10.90
CA PRO A 33 -0.92 5.39 -9.76
C PRO A 33 -0.16 6.67 -9.40
N SER A 34 0.08 7.55 -10.38
CA SER A 34 0.77 8.82 -10.16
C SER A 34 -0.05 9.85 -9.38
N LEU A 35 -1.38 9.68 -9.32
CA LEU A 35 -2.28 10.52 -8.54
C LEU A 35 -2.35 10.09 -7.07
N VAL A 36 -1.94 8.87 -6.77
CA VAL A 36 -1.93 8.33 -5.41
C VAL A 36 -0.59 8.68 -4.76
N ILE A 37 -0.63 9.64 -3.84
CA ILE A 37 0.49 10.05 -3.00
C ILE A 37 0.17 9.87 -1.51
N GLY A 38 1.16 10.00 -0.64
CA GLY A 38 0.98 9.82 0.81
C GLY A 38 -0.15 10.65 1.43
N SER A 39 -0.34 11.89 0.98
CA SER A 39 -1.40 12.79 1.47
C SER A 39 -2.79 12.54 0.86
N THR A 40 -2.94 11.53 0.00
CA THR A 40 -4.21 11.24 -0.66
C THR A 40 -5.21 10.70 0.34
N ASP A 41 -6.39 11.31 0.41
CA ASP A 41 -7.55 10.71 1.08
C ASP A 41 -8.10 9.60 0.19
N TYR A 42 -7.68 8.38 0.48
CA TYR A 42 -7.96 7.22 -0.35
C TYR A 42 -9.43 6.80 -0.31
N LYS A 43 -10.20 7.24 0.70
CA LYS A 43 -11.63 6.92 0.82
C LYS A 43 -12.49 7.75 -0.12
N ASN A 44 -11.94 8.84 -0.66
CA ASN A 44 -12.59 9.69 -1.66
C ASN A 44 -12.26 9.25 -3.09
N LEU A 45 -11.44 8.22 -3.29
CA LEU A 45 -11.21 7.65 -4.61
C LEU A 45 -12.47 6.92 -5.07
N ASP A 46 -12.90 7.15 -6.31
CA ASP A 46 -14.16 6.59 -6.84
C ASP A 46 -14.20 5.05 -6.80
N GLU A 47 -13.04 4.41 -6.95
CA GLU A 47 -12.88 2.95 -6.87
C GLU A 47 -12.84 2.41 -5.44
N TRP A 48 -12.78 3.26 -4.41
CA TRP A 48 -12.69 2.79 -3.04
C TRP A 48 -13.97 2.08 -2.59
N ASP A 49 -13.87 0.77 -2.37
CA ASP A 49 -14.95 -0.05 -1.86
C ASP A 49 -14.47 -1.08 -0.83
N SER A 50 -15.35 -2.01 -0.46
CA SER A 50 -15.00 -3.08 0.48
C SER A 50 -14.00 -4.09 -0.09
N LEU A 51 -13.96 -4.30 -1.42
CA LEU A 51 -12.99 -5.19 -2.05
C LEU A 51 -11.60 -4.58 -2.01
N ILE A 52 -11.46 -3.29 -2.38
CA ILE A 52 -10.20 -2.56 -2.27
C ILE A 52 -9.71 -2.54 -0.82
N ALA A 53 -10.60 -2.27 0.13
CA ALA A 53 -10.25 -2.31 1.55
C ALA A 53 -9.71 -3.69 1.97
N LEU A 54 -10.32 -4.79 1.52
CA LEU A 54 -9.82 -6.15 1.78
C LEU A 54 -8.47 -6.40 1.11
N SER A 55 -8.28 -5.96 -0.12
CA SER A 55 -7.00 -6.08 -0.84
C SER A 55 -5.88 -5.33 -0.10
N VAL A 56 -6.17 -4.16 0.47
CA VAL A 56 -5.21 -3.40 1.30
C VAL A 56 -4.88 -4.11 2.62
N ILE A 57 -5.85 -4.79 3.24
CA ILE A 57 -5.57 -5.62 4.44
C ILE A 57 -4.64 -6.77 4.07
N ALA A 58 -4.94 -7.49 2.99
CA ALA A 58 -4.10 -8.59 2.51
C ALA A 58 -2.70 -8.10 2.13
N LEU A 59 -2.61 -6.95 1.47
CA LEU A 59 -1.34 -6.29 1.15
C LEU A 59 -0.50 -6.03 2.41
N ALA A 60 -1.12 -5.50 3.47
CA ALA A 60 -0.43 -5.22 4.72
C ALA A 60 0.10 -6.50 5.39
N ASP A 61 -0.68 -7.57 5.36
CA ASP A 61 -0.33 -8.87 5.92
C ASP A 61 0.82 -9.52 5.13
N GLU A 62 0.71 -9.59 3.80
CA GLU A 62 1.71 -10.20 2.92
C GLU A 62 3.02 -9.41 2.87
N GLN A 63 2.94 -8.08 2.82
CA GLN A 63 4.12 -7.25 2.67
C GLN A 63 4.83 -7.01 4.00
N TYR A 64 4.07 -6.64 5.03
CA TYR A 64 4.62 -6.15 6.28
C TYR A 64 4.45 -7.12 7.46
N GLY A 65 3.65 -8.18 7.31
CA GLY A 65 3.37 -9.14 8.38
C GLY A 65 2.44 -8.57 9.44
N VAL A 66 1.59 -7.60 9.09
CA VAL A 66 0.65 -6.97 10.03
C VAL A 66 -0.77 -7.11 9.52
N THR A 67 -1.68 -7.47 10.42
CA THR A 67 -3.11 -7.53 10.10
C THR A 67 -3.77 -6.20 10.47
N LEU A 68 -4.24 -5.48 9.47
CA LEU A 68 -5.07 -4.30 9.67
C LEU A 68 -6.50 -4.70 10.03
N THR A 69 -7.07 -4.03 11.04
CA THR A 69 -8.48 -4.18 11.40
C THR A 69 -9.35 -3.17 10.65
N GLY A 70 -10.66 -3.40 10.61
CA GLY A 70 -11.60 -2.45 10.02
C GLY A 70 -11.55 -1.07 10.69
N ASP A 71 -11.23 -1.01 11.98
CA ASP A 71 -11.08 0.25 12.71
C ASP A 71 -9.79 0.98 12.34
N ASP A 72 -8.70 0.25 12.04
CA ASP A 72 -7.46 0.85 11.56
C ASP A 72 -7.67 1.59 10.24
N ILE A 73 -8.40 0.98 9.30
CA ILE A 73 -8.76 1.59 8.02
C ILE A 73 -9.74 2.74 8.21
N ARG A 74 -10.73 2.60 9.09
CA ARG A 74 -11.68 3.71 9.35
C ARG A 74 -10.99 4.94 9.94
N ASN A 75 -10.00 4.74 10.82
CA ASN A 75 -9.33 5.83 11.51
C ASN A 75 -8.22 6.49 10.68
N ALA A 76 -7.55 5.75 9.78
CA ALA A 76 -6.57 6.32 8.86
C ALA A 76 -7.29 7.13 7.76
N VAL A 77 -6.97 8.41 7.55
CA VAL A 77 -7.60 9.22 6.50
C VAL A 77 -6.78 9.18 5.22
N THR A 78 -5.47 9.29 5.35
CA THR A 78 -4.54 9.32 4.22
C THR A 78 -3.75 8.02 4.06
N VAL A 79 -3.16 7.82 2.87
CA VAL A 79 -2.25 6.69 2.62
C VAL A 79 -1.08 6.69 3.60
N SER A 80 -0.57 7.87 3.95
CA SER A 80 0.45 8.06 4.99
C SER A 80 -0.03 7.63 6.37
N ASP A 81 -1.26 7.99 6.78
CA ASP A 81 -1.79 7.58 8.10
C ASP A 81 -1.88 6.05 8.19
N LEU A 82 -2.32 5.40 7.11
CA LEU A 82 -2.42 3.95 7.06
C LEU A 82 -1.04 3.30 7.14
N PHE A 83 -0.06 3.88 6.46
CA PHE A 83 1.32 3.43 6.54
C PHE A 83 1.91 3.59 7.94
N GLU A 84 1.70 4.73 8.59
CA GLU A 84 2.12 4.96 9.98
C GLU A 84 1.47 3.95 10.94
N ARG A 85 0.21 3.59 10.69
CA ARG A 85 -0.48 2.56 11.47
C ARG A 85 0.18 1.19 11.30
N ILE A 86 0.52 0.79 10.07
CA ILE A 86 1.30 -0.42 9.79
C ILE A 86 2.62 -0.38 10.55
N LYS A 87 3.31 0.78 10.54
CA LYS A 87 4.57 0.95 11.25
C LYS A 87 4.43 0.79 12.76
N ALA A 88 3.37 1.31 13.34
CA ALA A 88 3.10 1.20 14.78
C ALA A 88 2.75 -0.24 15.21
N LEU A 89 2.15 -1.03 14.31
CA LEU A 89 1.78 -2.43 14.58
C LEU A 89 2.96 -3.40 14.44
N LYS A 90 3.91 -3.08 13.56
CA LYS A 90 5.13 -3.87 13.33
C LYS A 90 6.13 -3.63 14.48
N LYS A 91 6.16 -4.54 15.44
CA LYS A 91 7.08 -4.53 16.60
C LYS A 91 8.50 -4.95 16.23
#